data_AF-A0A955FJB4-F1
#
_entry.id   AF-A0A955FJB4-F1
#
_cell.length_a   1.000
_cell.length_b   1.000
_cell.length_c   1.000
_cell.angle_alpha   90.00
_cell.angle_beta   90.00
_cell.angle_gamma   90.00
#
_symmetry.space_group_name_H-M   'P 1'
#
loop_
_entity.id
_entity.type
_entity.pdbx_description
1 polymer ?
#
loop_
_entity_poly.entity_id
_entity_poly.type
_entity_poly.pdbx_seq_one_letter_code
_entity_poly.pdbx_strand_id
1 'polypeptide(L)'
;QIIMGVGYWMFPKYSKESPRRSEKLGWFVLIMLNAGLILRAIGEPAMVLSPQPGFGWMLALASMCLLLAGWGFILNTWGRIKER
;
A
#
# COMPACT_ATOMS: atom_id res chain seq x y z
N GLN A 1 4.60 2.95 4.57
CA GLN A 1 4.91 1.68 5.26
C GLN A 1 4.60 1.77 6.75
N ILE A 2 5.35 2.57 7.53
CA ILE A 2 5.22 2.61 9.00
C ILE A 2 3.80 2.94 9.48
N ILE A 3 3.18 4.02 8.99
CA ILE A 3 1.83 4.42 9.42
C ILE A 3 0.80 3.30 9.19
N MET A 4 0.81 2.69 7.99
CA MET A 4 -0.10 1.58 7.67
C MET A 4 0.22 0.34 8.50
N GLY A 5 1.49 0.04 8.76
CA GLY A 5 1.91 -1.05 9.63
C GLY A 5 1.45 -0.86 11.08
N VAL A 6 1.66 0.33 11.64
CA VAL A 6 1.18 0.69 12.99
C VAL A 6 -0.34 0.59 13.04
N GLY A 7 -1.06 1.20 12.09
CA GLY A 7 -2.52 1.11 12.03
C GLY A 7 -3.02 -0.33 11.93
N TYR A 8 -2.36 -1.18 11.14
CA TYR A 8 -2.71 -2.60 11.00
C TYR A 8 -2.71 -3.34 12.35
N TRP A 9 -1.79 -3.01 13.25
CA TRP A 9 -1.67 -3.61 14.58
C TRP A 9 -2.47 -2.88 15.66
N MET A 10 -2.53 -1.55 15.60
CA MET A 10 -3.14 -0.70 16.62
C MET A 10 -4.67 -0.68 16.55
N PHE A 11 -5.26 -0.81 15.36
CA PHE A 11 -6.72 -0.76 15.23
C PHE A 11 -7.41 -1.96 15.89
N PRO A 12 -8.67 -1.80 16.34
CA PRO A 12 -9.41 -2.85 17.02
C PRO A 12 -9.46 -4.15 16.23
N LYS A 13 -9.59 -5.28 16.94
CA LYS A 13 -9.77 -6.59 16.29
C LYS A 13 -11.17 -6.65 15.67
N TYR A 14 -11.27 -7.21 14.46
CA TYR A 14 -12.57 -7.40 13.80
C TYR A 14 -13.41 -8.50 14.49
N SER A 15 -12.83 -9.68 14.69
CA SER A 15 -13.44 -10.77 15.46
C SER A 15 -12.37 -11.61 16.17
N LYS A 16 -12.77 -12.54 17.06
CA LYS A 16 -11.83 -13.46 17.72
C LYS A 16 -11.16 -14.41 16.71
N GLU A 17 -11.92 -14.88 15.73
CA GLU A 17 -11.45 -15.84 14.70
C GLU A 17 -10.65 -15.16 13.58
N SER A 18 -10.99 -13.92 13.23
CA SER A 18 -10.26 -13.14 12.25
C SER A 18 -9.99 -11.72 12.76
N PRO A 19 -8.95 -11.54 13.61
CA PRO A 19 -8.66 -10.25 14.24
C PRO A 19 -8.33 -9.16 13.22
N ARG A 20 -7.84 -9.51 12.04
CA ARG A 20 -7.39 -8.58 10.99
C ARG A 20 -8.17 -8.71 9.68
N ARG A 21 -9.34 -9.35 9.74
CA ARG A 21 -10.28 -9.58 8.63
C ARG A 21 -9.74 -10.46 7.51
N SER A 22 -8.82 -9.97 6.69
CA SER A 22 -8.21 -10.72 5.58
C SER A 22 -6.70 -10.59 5.62
N GLU A 23 -6.01 -11.69 5.92
CA GLU A 23 -4.55 -11.74 5.90
C GLU A 23 -4.00 -11.59 4.47
N LYS A 24 -4.67 -12.22 3.49
CA LYS A 24 -4.31 -12.10 2.06
C LYS A 24 -4.32 -10.63 1.60
N LEU A 25 -5.32 -9.86 2.05
CA LEU A 25 -5.42 -8.44 1.71
C LEU A 25 -4.33 -7.63 2.43
N GLY A 26 -3.96 -8.00 3.66
CA GLY A 26 -2.81 -7.42 4.37
C GLY A 26 -1.49 -7.62 3.62
N TRP A 27 -1.22 -8.84 3.14
CA TRP A 27 -0.04 -9.13 2.32
C TRP A 27 -0.07 -8.38 0.98
N PHE A 28 -1.24 -8.31 0.32
CA PHE A 28 -1.40 -7.53 -0.91
C PHE A 28 -1.01 -6.06 -0.71
N VAL A 29 -1.50 -5.44 0.37
CA VAL A 29 -1.16 -4.05 0.73
C VAL A 29 0.34 -3.91 0.96
N LEU A 30 0.96 -4.83 1.71
CA LEU A 30 2.40 -4.78 1.98
C LEU A 30 3.22 -4.86 0.69
N ILE A 31 2.88 -5.78 -0.21
CA ILE A 31 3.59 -5.98 -1.49
C ILE A 31 3.41 -4.76 -2.39
N MET A 32 2.17 -4.31 -2.61
CA MET A 32 1.89 -3.15 -3.45
C MET A 32 2.56 -1.86 -2.94
N LEU A 33 2.55 -1.66 -1.62
CA LEU A 33 3.17 -0.50 -1.00
C LEU A 33 4.70 -0.52 -1.17
N ASN A 34 5.35 -1.67 -0.98
CA ASN A 34 6.79 -1.79 -1.18
C ASN A 34 7.17 -1.68 -2.65
N ALA A 35 6.46 -2.36 -3.53
CA ALA A 35 6.70 -2.32 -4.97
C ALA A 35 6.60 -0.89 -5.51
N GLY A 36 5.54 -0.16 -5.16
CA GLY A 36 5.37 1.24 -5.56
C GLY A 36 6.50 2.16 -5.05
N LEU A 37 6.97 1.95 -3.81
CA LEU A 37 8.09 2.72 -3.26
C LEU A 37 9.42 2.39 -3.94
N ILE A 38 9.70 1.12 -4.22
CA ILE A 38 10.92 0.69 -4.94
C ILE A 38 10.93 1.28 -6.36
N LEU A 39 9.81 1.20 -7.07
CA LEU A 39 9.69 1.77 -8.42
C LEU A 39 9.94 3.28 -8.41
N ARG A 40 9.46 4.00 -7.39
CA ARG A 40 9.76 5.43 -7.22
C ARG A 40 11.23 5.69 -6.89
N ALA A 41 11.80 4.93 -5.96
CA ALA A 41 13.20 5.07 -5.55
C ALA A 41 14.18 4.90 -6.72
N ILE A 42 13.80 4.13 -7.74
CA ILE A 42 14.57 3.99 -8.98
C ILE A 42 14.16 5.05 -10.01
N GLY A 43 12.86 5.28 -10.19
CA GLY A 43 12.33 6.12 -11.27
C GLY A 43 12.53 7.61 -11.09
N GLU A 44 12.47 8.12 -9.86
CA GLU A 44 12.68 9.54 -9.60
C GLU A 44 14.13 9.95 -9.88
N PRO A 45 15.18 9.25 -9.37
CA PRO A 45 16.55 9.53 -9.76
C PRO A 45 16.78 9.34 -11.26
N ALA A 46 16.24 8.28 -11.86
CA ALA A 46 16.40 8.02 -13.29
C ALA A 46 15.82 9.15 -14.15
N MET A 47 14.67 9.72 -13.77
CA MET A 47 14.08 10.87 -14.44
C MET A 47 14.90 12.15 -14.33
N VAL A 48 15.51 12.38 -13.17
CA VAL A 48 16.35 13.57 -12.93
C VAL A 48 17.67 13.46 -13.69
N LEU A 49 18.29 12.28 -13.70
CA LEU A 49 19.59 12.05 -14.33
C LEU A 49 19.48 11.91 -15.86
N SER A 50 18.43 11.24 -16.34
CA SER A 50 18.25 10.91 -17.75
C SER A 50 16.76 10.92 -18.13
N PRO A 51 16.19 12.08 -18.50
CA PRO A 51 14.77 12.20 -18.82
C PRO A 51 14.39 11.38 -20.07
N GLN A 52 13.78 10.20 -19.87
CA GLN A 52 13.31 9.32 -20.94
C GLN A 52 11.82 8.96 -20.74
N PRO A 53 10.97 8.99 -21.78
CA PRO A 53 9.52 8.73 -21.63
C PRO A 53 9.17 7.44 -20.88
N GLY A 54 10.01 6.40 -20.96
CA GLY A 54 9.82 5.13 -20.25
C GLY A 54 9.75 5.26 -18.72
N PHE A 55 10.55 6.14 -18.10
CA PHE A 55 10.48 6.30 -16.64
C PHE A 55 9.21 7.03 -16.18
N GLY A 56 8.59 7.83 -17.05
CA GLY A 56 7.27 8.41 -16.79
C GLY A 56 6.20 7.32 -16.58
N TRP A 57 6.19 6.30 -17.43
CA TRP A 57 5.31 5.14 -17.26
C TRP A 57 5.64 4.31 -16.01
N MET A 58 6.92 4.20 -15.66
CA MET A 58 7.33 3.53 -14.43
C MET A 58 6.81 4.25 -13.18
N LEU A 59 6.83 5.59 -13.16
CA LEU A 59 6.26 6.40 -12.08
C LEU A 59 4.72 6.35 -12.06
N ALA A 60 4.08 6.23 -13.23
CA ALA A 60 2.64 5.98 -13.31
C ALA A 60 2.27 4.63 -12.69
N LEU A 61 3.01 3.57 -13.03
CA LEU A 61 2.84 2.24 -12.43
C LEU A 61 3.09 2.26 -10.91
N ALA A 62 4.15 2.95 -10.47
CA ALA A 62 4.43 3.14 -9.05
C ALA A 62 3.24 3.79 -8.33
N SER A 63 2.65 4.82 -8.93
CA SER A 63 1.48 5.52 -8.38
C SER A 63 0.25 4.62 -8.32
N MET A 64 0.03 3.77 -9.34
CA MET A 64 -1.04 2.76 -9.31
C MET A 64 -0.85 1.75 -8.18
N CYS A 65 0.36 1.23 -7.99
CA CYS A 65 0.65 0.32 -6.87
C CYS A 65 0.37 0.97 -5.51
N LEU A 66 0.80 2.21 -5.31
CA LEU A 66 0.55 2.95 -4.05
C LEU A 66 -0.94 3.21 -3.83
N LEU A 67 -1.69 3.55 -4.88
CA LEU A 67 -3.14 3.75 -4.82
C LEU A 67 -3.87 2.45 -4.42
N LEU A 68 -3.52 1.33 -5.07
CA LEU A 68 -4.08 0.01 -4.75
C LEU A 68 -3.74 -0.42 -3.32
N ALA A 69 -2.54 -0.14 -2.83
CA ALA A 69 -2.18 -0.38 -1.44
C ALA A 69 -3.05 0.45 -0.47
N GLY A 70 -3.27 1.73 -0.78
CA GLY A 70 -4.12 2.61 0.01
C GLY A 70 -5.56 2.11 0.08
N TRP A 71 -6.17 1.80 -1.06
CA TRP A 71 -7.53 1.25 -1.12
C TRP A 71 -7.63 -0.12 -0.44
N GLY A 72 -6.67 -1.02 -0.67
CA GLY A 72 -6.62 -2.31 0.00
C GLY A 72 -6.55 -2.17 1.53
N PHE A 73 -5.77 -1.20 2.03
CA PHE A 73 -5.68 -0.92 3.45
C PHE A 73 -7.00 -0.41 4.02
N ILE A 74 -7.64 0.54 3.34
CA ILE A 74 -8.95 1.06 3.74
C ILE A 74 -9.98 -0.07 3.77
N LEU A 75 -10.10 -0.86 2.71
CA LEU A 75 -11.06 -1.97 2.63
C LEU A 75 -10.85 -3.02 3.73
N ASN A 76 -9.59 -3.35 4.03
CA ASN A 76 -9.28 -4.31 5.09
C ASN A 76 -9.59 -3.76 6.49
N THR A 77 -9.39 -2.45 6.67
CA THR A 77 -9.43 -1.82 7.99
C THR A 77 -10.80 -1.22 8.31
N TRP A 78 -11.57 -0.76 7.34
CA TRP A 78 -12.85 -0.06 7.54
C TRP A 78 -13.82 -0.82 8.45
N GLY A 79 -13.94 -2.14 8.26
CA GLY A 79 -14.79 -3.00 9.10
C GLY A 79 -14.34 -3.12 10.56
N ARG A 80 -13.11 -2.72 10.90
CA ARG A 80 -12.55 -2.72 12.26
C ARG A 80 -12.79 -1.41 13.01
N ILE A 81 -13.00 -0.30 12.28
CA ILE A 81 -13.12 1.05 12.85
C ILE A 81 -14.54 1.59 12.79
N LYS A 82 -15.36 1.11 11.84
CA LYS A 82 -16.75 1.53 11.73
C LYS A 82 -17.53 0.99 12.94
N GLU A 83 -17.91 1.88 13.85
CA GLU A 83 -18.92 1.62 14.87
C GLU A 83 -20.23 1.22 14.18
N ARG A 84 -20.92 0.24 14.76
CA ARG A 84 -22.19 -0.28 14.23
C ARG A 84 -23.29 0.77 14.26
#